data_AF-A0A2G2JQ70-F1
#
_entry.id   AF-A0A2G2JQ70-F1
#
_cell.length_a   1.000
_cell.length_b   1.000
_cell.length_c   1.000
_cell.angle_alpha   90.00
_cell.angle_beta   90.00
_cell.angle_gamma   90.00
#
_symmetry.space_group_name_H-M   'P 1'
#
loop_
_entity.id
_entity.type
_entity.pdbx_description
1 polymer ?
#
loop_
_entity_poly.entity_id
_entity_poly.type
_entity_poly.pdbx_seq_one_letter_code
_entity_poly.pdbx_strand_id
1 'polypeptide(L)'
;MGYHHPRARRLGIVLDLTRREEKDALQRWGDIQQRLTAEQEKRTQLNSYINDYRHQITTPSASAVSAGNIHNSLDFIQQIESALLQQETQISQLEAQNTSARNAYLETHNKADALEKMIERLEQEHQQGLNRLEQQESDEWANRRR
;
A
#
# COMPACT_ATOMS: atom_id res chain seq x y z
N MET A 1 -11.33 -1.98 -26.37
CA MET A 1 -12.78 -2.16 -26.22
C MET A 1 -13.40 -0.78 -26.03
N GLY A 2 -14.39 -0.42 -26.84
CA GLY A 2 -15.03 0.90 -26.76
C GLY A 2 -16.39 0.76 -26.09
N TYR A 3 -16.70 1.61 -25.11
CA TYR A 3 -18.03 1.66 -24.51
C TYR A 3 -19.04 2.23 -25.51
N HIS A 4 -20.21 1.61 -25.61
CA HIS A 4 -21.28 2.03 -26.51
C HIS A 4 -22.10 3.17 -25.87
N HIS A 5 -22.35 3.11 -24.56
CA HIS A 5 -23.10 4.15 -23.86
C HIS A 5 -22.30 5.47 -23.73
N PRO A 6 -22.83 6.65 -24.14
CA PRO A 6 -22.10 7.93 -24.10
C PRO A 6 -21.60 8.33 -22.70
N ARG A 7 -22.38 8.04 -21.64
CA ARG A 7 -21.92 8.27 -20.25
C ARG A 7 -20.83 7.28 -19.85
N ALA A 8 -20.90 6.02 -20.31
CA ALA A 8 -19.87 5.02 -20.01
C ALA A 8 -18.53 5.40 -20.66
N ARG A 9 -18.53 5.95 -21.87
CA ARG A 9 -17.32 6.50 -22.51
C ARG A 9 -16.64 7.59 -21.69
N ARG A 10 -17.43 8.55 -21.16
CA ARG A 10 -16.88 9.63 -20.32
C ARG A 10 -16.34 9.09 -19.00
N LEU A 11 -17.09 8.19 -18.36
CA LEU A 11 -16.66 7.54 -17.12
C LEU A 11 -15.43 6.65 -17.33
N GLY A 12 -15.27 6.05 -18.51
CA GLY A 12 -14.07 5.27 -18.86
C GLY A 12 -12.79 6.11 -18.79
N ILE A 13 -12.83 7.37 -19.26
CA ILE A 13 -11.68 8.28 -19.14
C ILE A 13 -11.37 8.58 -17.66
N VAL A 14 -12.40 8.77 -16.85
CA VAL A 14 -12.24 9.02 -15.41
C VAL A 14 -11.72 7.77 -14.69
N LEU A 15 -12.18 6.57 -15.08
CA LEU A 15 -11.69 5.29 -14.57
C LEU A 15 -10.21 5.11 -14.91
N ASP A 16 -9.79 5.41 -16.15
CA ASP A 16 -8.39 5.33 -16.56
C ASP A 16 -7.49 6.28 -15.76
N LEU A 17 -7.97 7.48 -15.43
CA LEU A 17 -7.25 8.42 -14.56
C LEU A 17 -7.18 7.86 -13.14
N THR A 18 -8.31 7.41 -12.59
CA THR A 18 -8.41 6.88 -11.22
C THR A 18 -7.53 5.65 -11.03
N ARG A 19 -7.43 4.75 -12.03
CA ARG A 19 -6.54 3.58 -12.00
C ARG A 19 -5.06 3.95 -12.02
N ARG A 20 -4.69 5.07 -12.66
CA ARG A 20 -3.32 5.59 -12.58
C ARG A 20 -3.03 6.12 -11.18
N GLU A 21 -3.95 6.90 -10.62
CA GLU A 21 -3.84 7.40 -9.25
C GLU A 21 -3.75 6.26 -8.22
N GLU A 22 -4.55 5.21 -8.40
CA GLU A 22 -4.53 3.98 -7.59
C GLU A 22 -3.15 3.29 -7.66
N LYS A 23 -2.60 3.13 -8.86
CA LYS A 23 -1.27 2.55 -9.05
C LYS A 23 -0.19 3.37 -8.38
N ASP A 24 -0.23 4.70 -8.52
CA ASP A 24 0.72 5.60 -7.89
C ASP A 24 0.60 5.55 -6.36
N ALA A 25 -0.62 5.49 -5.82
CA ALA A 25 -0.87 5.34 -4.39
C ALA A 25 -0.35 4.00 -3.85
N LEU A 26 -0.54 2.90 -4.61
CA LEU A 26 -0.02 1.59 -4.26
C LEU A 26 1.50 1.56 -4.24
N GLN A 27 2.16 2.17 -5.23
CA GLN A 27 3.63 2.28 -5.26
C GLN A 27 4.15 3.05 -4.04
N ARG A 28 3.58 4.22 -3.75
CA ARG A 28 3.95 5.02 -2.57
C ARG A 28 3.77 4.25 -1.27
N TRP A 29 2.66 3.52 -1.14
CA TRP A 29 2.43 2.69 0.03
C TRP A 29 3.49 1.59 0.16
N GLY A 30 3.81 0.90 -0.93
CA GLY A 30 4.88 -0.11 -0.97
C GLY A 30 6.24 0.46 -0.56
N ASP A 31 6.62 1.63 -1.05
CA ASP A 31 7.90 2.28 -0.70
C ASP A 31 7.98 2.63 0.79
N ILE A 32 6.89 3.14 1.37
CA ILE A 32 6.82 3.45 2.81
C ILE A 32 6.90 2.17 3.63
N GLN A 33 6.20 1.11 3.20
CA GLN A 33 6.23 -0.18 3.88
C GLN A 33 7.64 -0.79 3.87
N GLN A 34 8.37 -0.72 2.75
CA GLN A 34 9.75 -1.19 2.67
C GLN A 34 10.67 -0.41 3.62
N ARG A 35 10.54 0.92 3.67
CA ARG A 35 11.31 1.77 4.59
C ARG A 35 11.01 1.43 6.05
N LEU A 36 9.73 1.19 6.38
CA LEU A 36 9.33 0.79 7.73
C LEU A 36 9.96 -0.54 8.13
N THR A 37 9.90 -1.55 7.26
CA THR A 37 10.52 -2.86 7.51
C THR A 37 12.03 -2.73 7.72
N ALA A 38 12.72 -1.96 6.87
CA ALA A 38 14.17 -1.76 6.99
C ALA A 38 14.56 -1.10 8.33
N GLU A 39 13.80 -0.11 8.80
CA GLU A 39 14.07 0.52 10.09
C GLU A 39 13.77 -0.43 11.28
N GLN A 40 12.72 -1.24 11.19
CA GLN A 40 12.42 -2.25 12.20
C GLN A 40 13.50 -3.36 12.27
N GLU A 41 14.02 -3.80 11.12
CA GLU A 41 15.13 -4.74 11.05
C GLU A 41 16.41 -4.16 11.67
N LYS A 42 16.76 -2.92 11.31
CA LYS A 42 17.92 -2.23 11.89
C LYS A 42 17.77 -2.05 13.41
N ARG A 43 16.58 -1.72 13.91
CA ARG A 43 16.31 -1.68 15.37
C ARG A 43 16.54 -3.04 16.02
N THR A 44 16.12 -4.11 15.37
CA THR A 44 16.32 -5.48 15.88
C THR A 44 17.82 -5.82 15.95
N GLN A 45 18.59 -5.45 14.92
CA GLN A 45 20.04 -5.62 14.90
C GLN A 45 20.73 -4.83 16.03
N LEU A 46 20.37 -3.56 16.23
CA LEU A 46 20.92 -2.74 17.31
C LEU A 46 20.66 -3.33 18.70
N ASN A 47 19.46 -3.88 18.94
CA ASN A 47 19.14 -4.57 20.18
C ASN A 47 19.96 -5.86 20.36
N SER A 48 20.17 -6.63 19.28
CA SER A 48 21.04 -7.80 19.31
C SER A 48 22.47 -7.42 19.72
N TYR A 49 23.02 -6.37 19.11
CA TYR A 49 24.36 -5.89 19.45
C TYR A 49 24.47 -5.49 20.92
N ILE A 50 23.52 -4.74 21.47
CA ILE A 50 23.53 -4.39 22.91
C ILE A 50 23.58 -5.65 23.78
N ASN A 51 22.79 -6.68 23.45
CA ASN A 51 22.77 -7.91 24.22
C ASN A 51 24.11 -8.65 24.16
N ASP A 52 24.74 -8.71 22.98
CA ASP A 52 26.06 -9.33 22.81
C ASP A 52 27.13 -8.61 23.63
N TYR A 53 27.16 -7.27 23.59
CA TYR A 53 28.08 -6.47 24.40
C TYR A 53 27.83 -6.64 25.90
N ARG A 54 26.57 -6.67 26.35
CA ARG A 54 26.23 -6.95 27.76
C ARG A 54 26.68 -8.35 28.18
N HIS A 55 26.53 -9.35 27.31
CA HIS A 55 26.99 -10.72 27.59
C HIS A 55 28.52 -10.78 27.70
N GLN A 56 29.25 -10.03 26.87
CA GLN A 56 30.72 -9.97 26.89
C GLN A 56 31.27 -9.31 28.17
N ILE A 57 30.55 -8.33 28.73
CA ILE A 57 30.94 -7.68 30.00
C ILE A 57 30.64 -8.61 31.20
N THR A 58 29.51 -9.32 31.18
CA THR A 58 29.03 -10.13 32.31
C THR A 58 29.66 -11.52 32.39
N THR A 59 30.24 -12.01 31.29
CA THR A 59 30.93 -13.31 31.23
C THR A 59 32.44 -13.09 31.22
N PRO A 60 33.14 -13.27 32.36
CA PRO A 60 34.59 -13.06 32.40
C PRO A 60 35.29 -14.12 31.54
N SER A 61 35.99 -13.70 30.49
CA SER A 61 37.01 -14.55 29.87
C SER A 61 38.13 -14.81 30.90
N ALA A 62 38.69 -16.01 30.92
CA ALA A 62 39.79 -16.39 31.83
C ALA A 62 41.03 -15.47 31.73
N SER A 63 41.14 -14.71 30.64
CA SER A 63 42.02 -13.57 30.48
C SER A 63 41.33 -12.28 30.95
N ALA A 64 41.89 -11.65 31.97
CA ALA A 64 41.42 -10.43 32.61
C ALA A 64 40.88 -9.40 31.58
N VAL A 65 39.57 -9.20 31.58
CA VAL A 65 38.94 -8.10 30.84
C VAL A 65 39.50 -6.81 31.43
N SER A 66 40.33 -6.09 30.66
CA SER A 66 40.88 -4.81 31.08
C SER A 66 39.75 -3.83 31.38
N ALA A 67 39.85 -3.06 32.46
CA ALA A 67 38.88 -2.01 32.81
C ALA A 67 38.62 -1.03 31.64
N GLY A 68 39.61 -0.82 30.75
CA GLY A 68 39.46 -0.02 29.53
C GLY A 68 38.50 -0.64 28.49
N ASN A 69 38.44 -1.97 28.38
CA ASN A 69 37.51 -2.64 27.45
C ASN A 69 36.06 -2.55 27.94
N ILE A 70 35.86 -2.55 29.27
CA ILE A 70 34.54 -2.36 29.87
C ILE A 70 34.04 -0.94 29.62
N HIS A 71 34.89 0.07 29.84
CA HIS A 71 34.53 1.47 29.62
C HIS A 71 34.13 1.74 28.15
N ASN A 72 34.94 1.31 27.18
CA ASN A 72 34.63 1.46 25.75
C ASN A 72 33.31 0.76 25.36
N SER A 73 33.02 -0.40 25.96
CA SER A 73 31.78 -1.13 25.69
C SER A 73 30.55 -0.40 26.24
N LEU A 74 30.67 0.22 27.43
CA LEU A 74 29.60 1.03 28.01
C LEU A 74 29.32 2.29 27.18
N ASP A 75 30.36 2.99 26.72
CA ASP A 75 30.21 4.16 25.85
C ASP A 75 29.51 3.80 24.53
N PHE A 76 29.87 2.66 23.94
CA PHE A 76 29.23 2.17 22.72
C PHE A 76 27.76 1.77 22.94
N ILE A 77 27.45 1.08 24.04
CA ILE A 77 26.06 0.78 24.42
C ILE A 77 25.25 2.08 24.53
N GLN A 78 25.80 3.11 25.17
CA GLN A 78 25.10 4.38 25.34
C GLN A 78 24.87 5.11 24.00
N GLN A 79 25.79 5.01 23.04
CA GLN A 79 25.60 5.51 21.68
C GLN A 79 24.48 4.76 20.95
N ILE A 80 24.42 3.42 21.07
CA ILE A 80 23.32 2.64 20.47
C ILE A 80 21.99 2.98 21.13
N GLU A 81 21.92 3.10 22.45
CA GLU A 81 20.69 3.48 23.17
C GLU A 81 20.17 4.84 22.69
N SER A 82 21.07 5.82 22.49
CA SER A 82 20.69 7.11 21.89
C SER A 82 20.19 6.97 20.45
N ALA A 83 20.81 6.12 19.64
CA ALA A 83 20.38 5.88 18.27
C ALA A 83 19.02 5.16 18.19
N LEU A 84 18.76 4.22 19.11
CA LEU A 84 17.49 3.51 19.24
C LEU A 84 16.33 4.45 19.55
N LEU A 85 16.53 5.44 20.42
CA LEU A 85 15.52 6.46 20.72
C LEU A 85 15.14 7.29 19.48
N GLN A 86 16.14 7.67 18.68
CA GLN A 86 15.90 8.37 17.41
C GLN A 86 15.17 7.48 16.41
N GLN A 87 15.57 6.21 16.32
CA GLN A 87 14.97 5.24 15.42
C GLN A 87 13.53 4.91 15.79
N GLU A 88 13.19 4.86 17.08
CA GLU A 88 11.81 4.66 17.54
C GLU A 88 10.89 5.79 17.10
N THR A 89 11.38 7.03 17.18
CA THR A 89 10.65 8.20 16.65
C THR A 89 10.44 8.09 15.13
N GLN A 90 11.49 7.68 14.40
CA GLN A 90 11.42 7.50 12.94
C GLN A 90 10.46 6.37 12.54
N ILE A 91 10.47 5.24 13.25
CA ILE A 91 9.55 4.12 13.04
C ILE A 91 8.11 4.58 13.27
N SER A 92 7.84 5.28 14.38
CA SER A 92 6.50 5.80 14.67
C SER A 92 5.97 6.74 13.57
N GLN A 93 6.84 7.61 13.02
CA GLN A 93 6.49 8.46 11.89
C GLN A 93 6.20 7.65 10.62
N LEU A 94 7.01 6.62 10.33
CA LEU A 94 6.80 5.74 9.19
C LEU A 94 5.52 4.89 9.33
N GLU A 95 5.15 4.47 10.54
CA GLU A 95 3.90 3.76 10.81
C GLU A 95 2.67 4.64 10.55
N ALA A 96 2.72 5.91 10.97
CA ALA A 96 1.67 6.88 10.68
C ALA A 96 1.57 7.15 9.17
N GLN A 97 2.70 7.33 8.49
CA GLN A 97 2.75 7.50 7.03
C GLN A 97 2.22 6.26 6.30
N ASN A 98 2.58 5.06 6.74
CA ASN A 98 2.14 3.79 6.17
C ASN A 98 0.61 3.66 6.26
N THR A 99 0.05 4.00 7.42
CA THR A 99 -1.41 3.99 7.64
C THR A 99 -2.10 5.00 6.73
N SER A 100 -1.57 6.22 6.61
CA SER A 100 -2.12 7.25 5.73
C SER A 100 -2.04 6.83 4.25
N ALA A 101 -0.91 6.28 3.81
CA ALA A 101 -0.72 5.83 2.43
C ALA A 101 -1.64 4.66 2.09
N ARG A 102 -1.81 3.71 3.01
CA ARG A 102 -2.78 2.62 2.88
C ARG A 102 -4.20 3.14 2.71
N ASN A 103 -4.62 4.10 3.53
CA ASN A 103 -5.95 4.69 3.44
C ASN A 103 -6.16 5.41 2.10
N ALA A 104 -5.16 6.16 1.63
CA ALA A 104 -5.22 6.82 0.33
C ALA A 104 -5.36 5.81 -0.82
N TYR A 105 -4.58 4.72 -0.79
CA TYR A 105 -4.70 3.62 -1.75
C TYR A 105 -6.11 3.01 -1.74
N LEU A 106 -6.63 2.67 -0.56
CA LEU A 106 -7.97 2.09 -0.42
C LEU A 106 -9.06 3.03 -0.94
N GLU A 107 -8.93 4.34 -0.72
CA GLU A 107 -9.86 5.33 -1.25
C GLU A 107 -9.84 5.35 -2.79
N THR A 108 -8.66 5.38 -3.41
CA THR A 108 -8.52 5.35 -4.87
C THR A 108 -9.02 4.04 -5.48
N HIS A 109 -8.71 2.91 -4.84
CA HIS A 109 -9.16 1.58 -5.25
C HIS A 109 -10.68 1.47 -5.22
N ASN A 110 -11.30 1.86 -4.11
CA ASN A 110 -12.76 1.84 -3.97
C ASN A 110 -13.45 2.76 -4.99
N LYS A 111 -12.86 3.91 -5.32
CA LYS A 111 -13.36 4.80 -6.37
C LYS A 111 -13.27 4.15 -7.76
N ALA A 112 -12.14 3.51 -8.09
CA ALA A 112 -11.98 2.81 -9.35
C ALA A 112 -13.02 1.67 -9.50
N ASP A 113 -13.17 0.84 -8.48
CA ASP A 113 -14.15 -0.25 -8.43
C ASP A 113 -15.60 0.26 -8.60
N ALA A 114 -15.94 1.37 -7.95
CA ALA A 114 -17.27 1.97 -8.07
C ALA A 114 -17.54 2.48 -9.50
N LEU A 115 -16.55 3.12 -10.12
CA LEU A 115 -16.64 3.60 -11.51
C LEU A 115 -16.79 2.44 -12.49
N GLU A 116 -16.02 1.36 -12.31
CA GLU A 116 -16.09 0.17 -13.14
C GLU A 116 -17.50 -0.47 -13.09
N LYS A 117 -18.03 -0.70 -11.89
CA LYS A 117 -19.40 -1.22 -11.70
C LYS A 117 -20.46 -0.31 -12.33
N MET A 118 -20.28 1.01 -12.23
CA MET A 118 -21.21 1.98 -12.83
C MET A 118 -21.17 1.91 -14.36
N ILE A 119 -19.98 1.79 -14.95
CA ILE A 119 -19.78 1.63 -16.39
C ILE A 119 -20.43 0.34 -16.88
N GLU A 120 -20.18 -0.78 -16.21
CA GLU A 120 -20.78 -2.09 -16.55
C GLU A 120 -22.31 -2.01 -16.56
N ARG A 121 -22.89 -1.40 -15.54
CA ARG A 121 -24.35 -1.23 -15.45
C ARG A 121 -24.90 -0.39 -16.62
N LEU A 122 -24.25 0.74 -16.94
CA LEU A 122 -24.67 1.59 -18.06
C LEU A 122 -24.62 0.85 -19.40
N GLU A 123 -23.63 -0.01 -19.58
CA GLU A 123 -23.49 -0.79 -20.80
C GLU A 123 -24.54 -1.91 -20.89
N GLN A 124 -24.82 -2.59 -19.77
CA GLN A 124 -25.92 -3.56 -19.69
C GLN A 124 -27.28 -2.92 -19.98
N GLU A 125 -27.56 -1.74 -19.40
CA GLU A 125 -28.78 -0.98 -19.67
C GLU A 125 -28.89 -0.60 -21.15
N HIS A 126 -27.78 -0.21 -21.78
CA HIS A 126 -27.74 0.09 -23.21
C HIS A 126 -28.05 -1.14 -24.07
N GLN A 127 -27.41 -2.28 -23.79
CA GLN A 127 -27.63 -3.52 -24.53
C GLN A 127 -29.08 -4.02 -24.39
N GLN A 128 -29.65 -3.95 -23.19
CA GLN A 128 -31.05 -4.30 -22.97
C GLN A 128 -32.00 -3.39 -23.75
N GLY A 129 -31.69 -2.09 -23.86
CA GLY A 129 -32.44 -1.16 -24.67
C GLY A 129 -32.43 -1.53 -26.16
N LEU A 130 -31.26 -1.87 -26.71
CA LEU A 130 -31.12 -2.31 -28.09
C LEU A 130 -31.91 -3.59 -28.36
N ASN A 131 -31.77 -4.60 -27.50
CA ASN A 131 -32.49 -5.87 -27.66
C ASN A 131 -34.02 -5.68 -27.66
N ARG A 132 -34.55 -4.75 -26.85
CA ARG A 132 -36.00 -4.43 -26.85
C ARG A 132 -36.45 -3.76 -28.14
N LEU A 133 -35.64 -2.86 -28.70
CA LEU A 133 -35.95 -2.20 -29.97
C LEU A 133 -35.94 -3.21 -31.13
N GLU A 134 -34.94 -4.08 -31.19
CA GLU A 134 -34.86 -5.15 -32.21
C GLU A 134 -36.06 -6.10 -32.15
N GLN A 135 -36.51 -6.46 -30.94
CA GLN A 135 -37.69 -7.29 -30.75
C GLN A 135 -38.97 -6.60 -31.24
N GLN A 136 -39.15 -5.31 -30.91
CA GLN A 136 -40.30 -4.52 -31.38
C GLN A 136 -40.35 -4.43 -32.91
N GLU A 137 -39.22 -4.12 -33.55
CA GLU A 137 -39.16 -4.06 -35.01
C GLU A 137 -39.53 -5.42 -35.62
N SER A 138 -38.95 -6.52 -35.13
CA SER A 138 -39.25 -7.88 -35.61
C SER A 138 -40.75 -8.22 -35.52
N ASP A 139 -41.39 -7.88 -34.39
CA ASP A 139 -42.83 -8.12 -34.18
C ASP A 139 -43.70 -7.29 -35.13
N GLU A 140 -43.33 -6.03 -35.42
CA GLU A 140 -44.02 -5.18 -36.40
C GLU A 140 -43.90 -5.72 -37.83
N TRP A 141 -42.73 -6.20 -38.23
CA TRP A 141 -42.54 -6.83 -39.55
C TRP A 141 -43.34 -8.13 -39.68
N ALA A 142 -43.42 -8.93 -38.62
CA ALA A 142 -44.21 -10.14 -38.58
C ALA A 142 -45.72 -9.84 -38.69
N ASN A 143 -46.21 -8.78 -38.02
CA ASN A 143 -47.60 -8.36 -38.11
C ASN A 143 -47.97 -7.72 -39.46
N ARG A 144 -47.03 -7.05 -40.15
CA ARG A 144 -47.27 -6.47 -41.49
C ARG A 144 -47.27 -7.50 -42.63
N ARG A 145 -46.73 -8.70 -42.42
CA ARG A 145 -46.68 -9.79 -43.41
C ARG A 145 -47.84 -10.80 -43.30
N ARG A 146 -48.77 -10.60 -42.38
CA ARG A 146 -50.04 -11.33 -42.30
C ARG A 146 -51.13 -10.55 -43.02
#